data_AF-N0BD50-F1
#
_entry.id   AF-N0BD50-F1
#
_cell.length_a   1.000
_cell.length_b   1.000
_cell.length_c   1.000
_cell.angle_alpha   90.00
_cell.angle_beta   90.00
_cell.angle_gamma   90.00
#
_symmetry.space_group_name_H-M   'P 1'
#
loop_
_entity.id
_entity.type
_entity.pdbx_description
1 polymer ?
#
loop_
_entity_poly.entity_id
_entity_poly.type
_entity_poly.pdbx_seq_one_letter_code
_entity_poly.pdbx_strand_id
1 'polypeptide(L)'
;MKDFHILYKSLRKIDWRVIEIIFKKMWDYKYVPSDLILKLSGIKESELNKILRRLSDDGLLDNRSQPYFGSSLTFLGMSLYSLRKLVTRNKLDMLGKKMGEGKESVVYNCYSEKYGECVIKFHKLGAHFRKIREKRDYGDLHLSVLTVRSAKKEYSALKRLFGIINVPEAFAWEGNAVMMELIDGKELFRVRLENPEDALDIILEDTKKMFRAGIIHGDLSQYNILVSDDLYIIDFPQHVDLDHENWPDILKKDIENVLSYFKKAYGIEKDINSVTKYIISE
;
A
#
# COMPACT_ATOMS: atom_id res chain seq x y z
N MET A 1 -3.49 16.63 -14.70
CA MET A 1 -3.91 15.22 -14.55
C MET A 1 -5.40 15.25 -14.21
N LYS A 2 -6.26 14.48 -14.91
CA LYS A 2 -7.70 14.51 -14.62
C LYS A 2 -7.97 13.97 -13.22
N ASP A 3 -8.92 14.58 -12.51
CA ASP A 3 -9.36 14.14 -11.19
C ASP A 3 -9.99 12.73 -11.26
N PHE A 4 -9.80 11.90 -10.23
CA PHE A 4 -10.40 10.57 -10.09
C PHE A 4 -11.91 10.62 -10.34
N HIS A 5 -12.58 11.63 -9.83
CA HIS A 5 -14.03 11.78 -9.99
C HIS A 5 -14.45 11.92 -11.46
N ILE A 6 -13.73 12.76 -12.20
CA ILE A 6 -14.00 13.05 -13.61
C ILE A 6 -13.76 11.80 -14.45
N LEU A 7 -12.65 11.09 -14.18
CA LEU A 7 -12.32 9.84 -14.87
C LEU A 7 -13.32 8.73 -14.54
N TYR A 8 -13.68 8.56 -13.28
CA TYR A 8 -14.61 7.50 -12.88
C TYR A 8 -15.97 7.62 -13.59
N LYS A 9 -16.48 8.87 -13.70
CA LYS A 9 -17.76 9.16 -14.38
C LYS A 9 -17.69 9.08 -15.90
N SER A 10 -16.52 9.29 -16.51
CA SER A 10 -16.38 9.25 -17.98
C SER A 10 -16.31 7.83 -18.56
N LEU A 11 -16.01 6.83 -17.72
CA LEU A 11 -15.87 5.43 -18.14
C LEU A 11 -17.21 4.73 -18.32
N ARG A 12 -17.40 4.16 -19.51
CA ARG A 12 -18.57 3.35 -19.89
C ARG A 12 -18.38 1.91 -19.41
N LYS A 13 -19.47 1.15 -19.38
CA LYS A 13 -19.45 -0.29 -19.03
C LYS A 13 -18.41 -1.08 -19.83
N ILE A 14 -18.24 -0.78 -21.11
CA ILE A 14 -17.27 -1.48 -21.94
C ILE A 14 -15.82 -1.15 -21.59
N ASP A 15 -15.57 0.07 -21.12
CA ASP A 15 -14.23 0.50 -20.73
C ASP A 15 -13.79 -0.24 -19.46
N TRP A 16 -14.71 -0.37 -18.50
CA TRP A 16 -14.51 -1.20 -17.31
C TRP A 16 -14.25 -2.66 -17.64
N ARG A 17 -14.92 -3.22 -18.66
CA ARG A 17 -14.68 -4.60 -19.12
C ARG A 17 -13.25 -4.77 -19.65
N VAL A 18 -12.77 -3.82 -20.46
CA VAL A 18 -11.40 -3.83 -20.98
C VAL A 18 -10.38 -3.70 -19.83
N ILE A 19 -10.58 -2.76 -18.91
CA ILE A 19 -9.73 -2.57 -17.73
C ILE A 19 -9.69 -3.85 -16.88
N GLU A 20 -10.83 -4.49 -16.64
CA GLU A 20 -10.90 -5.73 -15.86
C GLU A 20 -10.16 -6.89 -16.52
N ILE A 21 -10.23 -7.02 -17.85
CA ILE A 21 -9.45 -8.02 -18.59
C ILE A 21 -7.95 -7.77 -18.43
N ILE A 22 -7.51 -6.52 -18.60
CA ILE A 22 -6.09 -6.16 -18.45
C ILE A 22 -5.62 -6.46 -17.01
N PHE A 23 -6.40 -6.07 -16.00
CA PHE A 23 -6.10 -6.36 -14.60
C PHE A 23 -5.98 -7.87 -14.34
N LYS A 24 -6.93 -8.68 -14.82
CA LYS A 24 -6.90 -10.14 -14.60
C LYS A 24 -5.74 -10.83 -15.31
N LYS A 25 -5.25 -10.27 -16.42
CA LYS A 25 -4.17 -10.85 -17.23
C LYS A 25 -2.78 -10.29 -16.94
N MET A 26 -2.66 -9.32 -16.03
CA MET A 26 -1.37 -8.75 -15.65
C MET A 26 -0.43 -9.73 -14.91
N TRP A 27 -0.99 -10.83 -14.39
CA TRP A 27 -0.21 -11.90 -13.75
C TRP A 27 0.60 -12.71 -14.76
N ASP A 28 0.08 -12.80 -15.99
CA ASP A 28 0.67 -13.59 -17.08
C ASP A 28 1.46 -12.68 -18.06
N TYR A 29 1.12 -11.39 -18.12
CA TYR A 29 1.66 -10.46 -19.12
C TYR A 29 2.02 -9.10 -18.52
N LYS A 30 3.20 -8.57 -18.85
CA LYS A 30 3.56 -7.16 -18.59
C LYS A 30 2.62 -6.19 -19.28
N TYR A 31 2.43 -6.42 -20.58
CA TYR A 31 1.53 -5.70 -21.47
C TYR A 31 0.61 -6.76 -22.06
N VAL A 32 -0.67 -6.72 -21.71
CA VAL A 32 -1.63 -7.72 -22.16
C VAL A 32 -1.82 -7.55 -23.67
N PRO A 33 -1.60 -8.60 -24.49
CA PRO A 33 -1.72 -8.50 -25.94
C PRO A 33 -3.12 -8.05 -26.37
N SER A 34 -3.19 -7.13 -27.33
CA SER A 34 -4.46 -6.60 -27.85
C SER A 34 -5.38 -7.68 -28.42
N ASP A 35 -4.84 -8.69 -29.12
CA ASP A 35 -5.60 -9.84 -29.62
C ASP A 35 -6.27 -10.64 -28.49
N LEU A 36 -5.57 -10.78 -27.35
CA LEU A 36 -6.13 -11.44 -26.17
C LEU A 36 -7.24 -10.58 -25.55
N ILE A 37 -7.04 -9.26 -25.47
CA ILE A 37 -8.07 -8.34 -24.99
C ILE A 37 -9.30 -8.40 -25.91
N LEU A 38 -9.10 -8.40 -27.24
CA LEU A 38 -10.15 -8.50 -28.24
C LEU A 38 -10.97 -9.78 -28.05
N LYS A 39 -10.29 -10.93 -27.98
CA LYS A 39 -10.91 -12.24 -27.76
C LYS A 39 -11.75 -12.29 -26.49
N LEU A 40 -11.25 -11.79 -25.37
CA LEU A 40 -11.92 -11.85 -24.06
C LEU A 40 -13.03 -10.80 -23.90
N SER A 41 -12.88 -9.64 -24.55
CA SER A 41 -13.87 -8.55 -24.51
C SER A 41 -15.03 -8.77 -25.47
N GLY A 42 -14.84 -9.53 -26.56
CA GLY A 42 -15.88 -9.80 -27.55
C GLY A 42 -16.38 -8.55 -28.28
N ILE A 43 -15.57 -7.48 -28.30
CA ILE A 43 -15.88 -6.25 -29.05
C ILE A 43 -15.24 -6.26 -30.43
N LYS A 44 -15.66 -5.34 -31.30
CA LYS A 44 -15.03 -5.16 -32.61
C LYS A 44 -13.65 -4.56 -32.44
N GLU A 45 -12.71 -4.97 -33.29
CA GLU A 45 -11.32 -4.49 -33.26
C GLU A 45 -11.21 -2.97 -33.36
N SER A 46 -11.97 -2.35 -34.27
CA SER A 46 -12.02 -0.90 -34.44
C SER A 46 -12.53 -0.16 -33.20
N GLU A 47 -13.40 -0.78 -32.39
CA GLU A 47 -13.86 -0.24 -31.11
C GLU A 47 -12.80 -0.43 -30.02
N LEU A 48 -12.16 -1.61 -29.94
CA LEU A 48 -11.07 -1.85 -29.00
C LEU A 48 -9.94 -0.84 -29.18
N ASN A 49 -9.51 -0.60 -30.42
CA ASN A 49 -8.44 0.36 -30.72
C ASN A 49 -8.79 1.79 -30.26
N LYS A 50 -10.06 2.21 -30.42
CA LYS A 50 -10.54 3.50 -29.90
C LYS A 50 -10.54 3.53 -28.37
N ILE A 51 -10.96 2.45 -27.71
CA ILE A 51 -10.96 2.35 -26.24
C ILE A 51 -9.53 2.40 -25.70
N LEU A 52 -8.62 1.57 -26.21
CA LEU A 52 -7.23 1.51 -25.74
C LEU A 52 -6.52 2.84 -25.94
N ARG A 53 -6.72 3.51 -27.08
CA ARG A 53 -6.17 4.85 -27.33
C ARG A 53 -6.73 5.87 -26.34
N ARG A 54 -8.05 5.96 -26.20
CA ARG A 54 -8.67 6.94 -25.28
C ARG A 54 -8.27 6.70 -23.82
N LEU A 55 -8.24 5.45 -23.35
CA LEU A 55 -7.82 5.13 -21.99
C LEU A 55 -6.33 5.46 -21.77
N SER A 56 -5.50 5.33 -22.80
CA SER A 56 -4.11 5.78 -22.77
C SER A 56 -4.01 7.31 -22.74
N ASP A 57 -4.80 8.02 -23.55
CA ASP A 57 -4.85 9.49 -23.56
C ASP A 57 -5.32 10.05 -22.21
N ASP A 58 -6.22 9.32 -21.53
CA ASP A 58 -6.67 9.61 -20.16
C ASP A 58 -5.64 9.21 -19.08
N GLY A 59 -4.51 8.61 -19.47
CA GLY A 59 -3.43 8.18 -18.58
C GLY A 59 -3.75 6.93 -17.75
N LEU A 60 -4.80 6.18 -18.09
CA LEU A 60 -5.21 4.95 -17.40
C LEU A 60 -4.44 3.72 -17.89
N LEU A 61 -4.01 3.72 -19.15
CA LEU A 61 -3.22 2.66 -19.76
C LEU A 61 -1.87 3.17 -20.27
N ASP A 62 -0.87 2.31 -20.21
CA ASP A 62 0.38 2.43 -20.96
C ASP A 62 0.32 1.42 -22.11
N ASN A 63 0.23 1.93 -23.35
CA ASN A 63 0.18 1.13 -24.57
C ASN A 63 1.59 1.02 -25.18
N ARG A 64 1.99 -0.18 -25.59
CA ARG A 64 3.23 -0.41 -26.33
C ARG A 64 2.96 -1.16 -27.60
N SER A 65 3.74 -0.86 -28.64
CA SER A 65 3.67 -1.51 -29.96
C SER A 65 4.81 -2.49 -30.22
N GLN A 66 5.80 -2.57 -29.33
CA GLN A 66 6.97 -3.44 -29.46
C GLN A 66 7.13 -4.30 -28.19
N PRO A 67 7.38 -5.61 -28.32
CA PRO A 67 7.48 -6.40 -29.56
C PRO A 67 6.13 -6.67 -30.25
N TYR A 68 5.02 -6.37 -29.58
CA TYR A 68 3.65 -6.47 -30.09
C TYR A 68 2.79 -5.35 -29.52
N PHE A 69 1.59 -5.14 -30.08
CA PHE A 69 0.64 -4.18 -29.52
C PHE A 69 -0.06 -4.73 -28.28
N GLY A 70 0.21 -4.14 -27.11
CA GLY A 70 -0.36 -4.54 -25.84
C GLY A 70 -0.47 -3.39 -24.85
N SER A 71 -1.25 -3.60 -23.79
CA SER A 71 -1.62 -2.56 -22.83
C SER A 71 -1.39 -3.01 -21.39
N SER A 72 -0.95 -2.08 -20.54
CA SER A 72 -0.82 -2.31 -19.10
C SER A 72 -1.51 -1.19 -18.32
N LEU A 73 -1.94 -1.48 -17.09
CA LEU A 73 -2.52 -0.45 -16.23
C LEU A 73 -1.41 0.45 -15.68
N THR A 74 -1.60 1.76 -15.81
CA THR A 74 -0.81 2.74 -15.05
C THR A 74 -1.20 2.71 -13.57
N PHE A 75 -0.47 3.42 -12.71
CA PHE A 75 -0.91 3.63 -11.32
C PHE A 75 -2.33 4.20 -11.23
N LEU A 76 -2.67 5.16 -12.10
CA LEU A 76 -3.99 5.79 -12.12
C LEU A 76 -5.07 4.79 -12.57
N GLY A 77 -4.82 4.04 -13.64
CA GLY A 77 -5.74 3.00 -14.10
C GLY A 77 -5.97 1.89 -13.07
N MET A 78 -4.89 1.45 -12.40
CA MET A 78 -4.96 0.47 -11.32
C MET A 78 -5.79 0.99 -10.14
N SER A 79 -5.51 2.20 -9.68
CA SER A 79 -6.21 2.81 -8.55
C SER A 79 -7.69 3.03 -8.84
N LEU A 80 -8.02 3.43 -10.07
CA LEU A 80 -9.39 3.61 -10.52
C LEU A 80 -10.14 2.27 -10.61
N TYR A 81 -9.47 1.21 -11.07
CA TYR A 81 -10.00 -0.16 -11.03
C TYR A 81 -10.27 -0.62 -9.59
N SER A 82 -9.28 -0.46 -8.70
CA SER A 82 -9.39 -0.83 -7.28
C SER A 82 -10.57 -0.10 -6.61
N LEU A 83 -10.71 1.21 -6.85
CA LEU A 83 -11.85 2.00 -6.38
C LEU A 83 -13.18 1.45 -6.90
N ARG A 84 -13.27 1.13 -8.20
CA ARG A 84 -14.48 0.53 -8.79
C ARG A 84 -14.85 -0.79 -8.12
N LYS A 85 -13.85 -1.62 -7.78
CA LYS A 85 -14.09 -2.89 -7.07
C LYS A 85 -14.62 -2.66 -5.66
N LEU A 86 -14.09 -1.70 -4.91
CA LEU A 86 -14.59 -1.33 -3.59
C LEU A 86 -16.05 -0.83 -3.66
N VAL A 87 -16.36 0.06 -4.61
CA VAL A 87 -17.73 0.57 -4.81
C VAL A 87 -18.69 -0.54 -5.22
N THR A 88 -18.33 -1.36 -6.22
CA THR A 88 -19.21 -2.44 -6.71
C THR A 88 -19.40 -3.60 -5.73
N ARG A 89 -18.57 -3.67 -4.68
CA ARG A 89 -18.70 -4.63 -3.57
C ARG A 89 -19.33 -4.00 -2.32
N ASN A 90 -19.91 -2.81 -2.44
CA ASN A 90 -20.56 -2.08 -1.35
C ASN A 90 -19.64 -1.90 -0.13
N LYS A 91 -18.35 -1.61 -0.39
CA LYS A 91 -17.36 -1.29 0.64
C LYS A 91 -17.17 0.21 0.82
N LEU A 92 -17.36 0.98 -0.24
CA LEU A 92 -17.17 2.42 -0.26
C LEU A 92 -18.32 3.07 -1.02
N ASP A 93 -18.80 4.18 -0.46
CA ASP A 93 -19.92 4.96 -0.99
C ASP A 93 -19.44 6.29 -1.58
N MET A 94 -18.47 6.95 -0.92
CA MET A 94 -17.93 8.23 -1.39
C MET A 94 -16.41 8.28 -1.27
N LEU A 95 -15.73 8.73 -2.34
CA LEU A 95 -14.32 9.11 -2.29
C LEU A 95 -14.24 10.61 -1.96
N GLY A 96 -13.44 10.94 -0.96
CA GLY A 96 -13.17 12.31 -0.54
C GLY A 96 -11.96 12.93 -1.23
N LYS A 97 -11.35 13.87 -0.53
CA LYS A 97 -10.15 14.59 -0.96
C LYS A 97 -8.90 13.74 -0.74
N LYS A 98 -7.86 14.09 -1.48
CA LYS A 98 -6.52 13.57 -1.24
C LYS A 98 -5.99 14.12 0.08
N MET A 99 -5.58 13.24 0.99
CA MET A 99 -4.96 13.60 2.25
C MET A 99 -3.44 13.75 2.12
N GLY A 100 -2.81 12.88 1.32
CA GLY A 100 -1.35 12.88 1.17
C GLY A 100 -0.88 12.07 -0.04
N GLU A 101 0.32 12.36 -0.50
CA GLU A 101 1.05 11.57 -1.49
C GLU A 101 2.51 11.43 -1.07
N GLY A 102 2.91 10.18 -0.86
CA GLY A 102 4.29 9.80 -0.63
C GLY A 102 4.92 9.20 -1.88
N LYS A 103 6.17 8.74 -1.73
CA LYS A 103 6.88 8.01 -2.79
C LYS A 103 6.23 6.67 -3.12
N GLU A 104 5.58 6.05 -2.14
CA GLU A 104 5.07 4.67 -2.21
C GLU A 104 3.55 4.57 -2.10
N SER A 105 2.83 5.67 -1.90
CA SER A 105 1.38 5.63 -1.83
C SER A 105 0.71 6.99 -2.06
N VAL A 106 -0.60 6.96 -2.28
CA VAL A 106 -1.49 8.13 -2.21
C VAL A 106 -2.66 7.76 -1.32
N VAL A 107 -2.95 8.65 -0.36
CA VAL A 107 -4.03 8.45 0.61
C VAL A 107 -5.15 9.45 0.33
N TYR A 108 -6.38 8.95 0.30
CA TYR A 108 -7.61 9.72 0.20
C TYR A 108 -8.49 9.44 1.42
N ASN A 109 -9.20 10.44 1.91
CA ASN A 109 -10.32 10.16 2.80
C ASN A 109 -11.49 9.58 1.98
N CYS A 110 -12.34 8.81 2.62
CA CYS A 110 -13.55 8.26 2.03
C CYS A 110 -14.63 8.06 3.09
N TYR A 111 -15.84 7.77 2.63
CA TYR A 111 -16.96 7.44 3.50
C TYR A 111 -17.57 6.11 3.07
N SER A 112 -17.92 5.31 4.07
CA SER A 112 -18.68 4.08 3.94
C SER A 112 -19.90 4.13 4.85
N GLU A 113 -21.08 3.80 4.35
CA GLU A 113 -22.29 3.66 5.18
C GLU A 113 -22.10 2.61 6.29
N LYS A 114 -21.21 1.63 6.07
CA LYS A 114 -20.93 0.56 7.02
C LYS A 114 -19.90 0.95 8.09
N TYR A 115 -18.87 1.71 7.71
CA TYR A 115 -17.69 1.95 8.55
C TYR A 115 -17.51 3.41 8.96
N GLY A 116 -18.34 4.33 8.45
CA GLY A 116 -18.20 5.77 8.69
C GLY A 116 -17.09 6.39 7.86
N GLU A 117 -16.37 7.35 8.45
CA GLU A 117 -15.20 7.98 7.83
C GLU A 117 -14.01 7.02 7.82
N CYS A 118 -13.35 6.90 6.67
CA CYS A 118 -12.25 5.96 6.46
C CYS A 118 -11.17 6.59 5.58
N VAL A 119 -10.08 5.85 5.37
CA VAL A 119 -9.07 6.17 4.37
C VAL A 119 -8.94 5.07 3.34
N ILE A 120 -8.61 5.44 2.10
CA ILE A 120 -8.05 4.53 1.11
C ILE A 120 -6.62 4.92 0.83
N LYS A 121 -5.72 3.94 1.00
CA LYS A 121 -4.34 4.01 0.57
C LYS A 121 -4.17 3.25 -0.73
N PHE A 122 -3.83 3.98 -1.80
CA PHE A 122 -3.41 3.41 -3.07
C PHE A 122 -1.90 3.26 -3.11
N HIS A 123 -1.42 2.02 -3.21
CA HIS A 123 0.01 1.72 -3.26
C HIS A 123 0.59 2.12 -4.61
N LYS A 124 1.81 2.65 -4.56
CA LYS A 124 2.71 2.95 -5.67
C LYS A 124 4.01 2.20 -5.42
N LEU A 125 4.63 1.72 -6.47
CA LEU A 125 6.04 1.36 -6.40
C LEU A 125 6.85 2.44 -7.11
N GLY A 126 7.70 3.12 -6.34
CA GLY A 126 8.53 4.22 -6.81
C GLY A 126 9.64 3.77 -7.77
N ALA A 127 10.30 4.75 -8.40
CA ALA A 127 11.40 4.51 -9.35
C ALA A 127 12.61 3.76 -8.73
N HIS A 128 12.76 3.70 -7.40
CA HIS A 128 13.82 2.93 -6.73
C HIS A 128 13.70 1.42 -6.93
N PHE A 129 12.50 0.89 -7.17
CA PHE A 129 12.33 -0.51 -7.59
C PHE A 129 12.85 -0.78 -9.02
N ARG A 130 13.15 0.26 -9.81
CA ARG A 130 13.88 0.06 -11.08
C ARG A 130 15.32 -0.37 -10.86
N LYS A 131 15.95 0.01 -9.74
CA LYS A 131 17.33 -0.40 -9.39
C LYS A 131 17.38 -1.77 -8.69
N ILE A 132 16.33 -2.15 -7.95
CA ILE A 132 16.21 -3.49 -7.34
C ILE A 132 16.13 -4.61 -8.40
N ARG A 133 15.80 -4.26 -9.66
CA ARG A 133 15.82 -5.17 -10.82
C ARG A 133 17.17 -5.80 -11.14
N GLU A 134 18.28 -5.26 -10.63
CA GLU A 134 19.61 -5.78 -10.96
C GLU A 134 20.12 -6.87 -10.00
N LYS A 135 19.43 -7.15 -8.88
CA LYS A 135 20.02 -7.96 -7.79
C LYS A 135 19.17 -9.09 -7.18
N ARG A 136 17.96 -9.38 -7.65
CA ARG A 136 17.17 -10.49 -7.08
C ARG A 136 16.48 -11.36 -8.13
N ASP A 137 16.74 -12.66 -8.04
CA ASP A 137 16.07 -13.78 -8.69
C ASP A 137 14.59 -13.91 -8.25
N TYR A 138 13.77 -12.91 -8.57
CA TYR A 138 12.32 -13.09 -8.59
C TYR A 138 11.86 -12.91 -10.04
N GLY A 139 11.71 -14.05 -10.74
CA GLY A 139 11.32 -14.13 -12.13
C GLY A 139 10.16 -13.19 -12.50
N ASP A 140 10.34 -12.46 -13.60
CA ASP A 140 9.33 -11.74 -14.41
C ASP A 140 8.21 -10.97 -13.71
N LEU A 141 8.35 -10.59 -12.44
CA LEU A 141 7.33 -9.84 -11.71
C LEU A 141 7.37 -8.36 -12.08
N HIS A 142 6.39 -7.93 -12.87
CA HIS A 142 6.28 -6.55 -13.33
C HIS A 142 5.64 -5.64 -12.27
N LEU A 143 5.91 -4.33 -12.40
CA LEU A 143 5.59 -3.30 -11.40
C LEU A 143 4.15 -3.38 -10.88
N SER A 144 3.19 -3.56 -11.78
CA SER A 144 1.76 -3.66 -11.43
C SER A 144 1.49 -4.81 -10.45
N VAL A 145 2.11 -5.98 -10.65
CA VAL A 145 1.94 -7.16 -9.78
C VAL A 145 2.54 -6.90 -8.40
N LEU A 146 3.74 -6.33 -8.37
CA LEU A 146 4.40 -5.98 -7.12
C LEU A 146 3.57 -4.95 -6.33
N THR A 147 2.93 -3.98 -7.01
CA THR A 147 2.08 -2.97 -6.36
C THR A 147 0.83 -3.61 -5.72
N VAL A 148 0.18 -4.56 -6.41
CA VAL A 148 -0.96 -5.31 -5.85
C VAL A 148 -0.52 -6.17 -4.66
N ARG A 149 0.65 -6.81 -4.74
CA ARG A 149 1.21 -7.60 -3.64
C ARG A 149 1.54 -6.72 -2.43
N SER A 150 2.09 -5.52 -2.64
CA SER A 150 2.35 -4.54 -1.57
C SER A 150 1.08 -4.17 -0.81
N ALA A 151 -0.01 -3.87 -1.52
CA ALA A 151 -1.31 -3.60 -0.89
C ALA A 151 -1.86 -4.80 -0.13
N LYS A 152 -1.80 -6.00 -0.72
CA LYS A 152 -2.21 -7.24 -0.05
C LYS A 152 -1.42 -7.48 1.24
N LYS A 153 -0.11 -7.24 1.17
CA LYS A 153 0.82 -7.46 2.26
C LYS A 153 0.51 -6.54 3.44
N GLU A 154 0.31 -5.25 3.20
CA GLU A 154 -0.13 -4.32 4.26
C GLU A 154 -1.48 -4.72 4.85
N TYR A 155 -2.48 -5.04 4.00
CA TYR A 155 -3.79 -5.50 4.48
C TYR A 155 -3.69 -6.73 5.38
N SER A 156 -2.89 -7.74 5.00
CA SER A 156 -2.69 -8.95 5.80
C SER A 156 -2.01 -8.67 7.15
N ALA A 157 -1.01 -7.78 7.18
CA ALA A 157 -0.35 -7.40 8.43
C ALA A 157 -1.30 -6.67 9.37
N LEU A 158 -2.02 -5.66 8.87
CA LEU A 158 -3.03 -4.94 9.65
C LEU A 158 -4.08 -5.90 10.23
N LYS A 159 -4.58 -6.85 9.42
CA LYS A 159 -5.52 -7.87 9.90
C LYS A 159 -4.94 -8.79 10.98
N ARG A 160 -3.66 -9.11 10.93
CA ARG A 160 -2.98 -9.98 11.91
C ARG A 160 -2.67 -9.26 13.22
N LEU A 161 -2.39 -7.96 13.15
CA LEU A 161 -1.99 -7.15 14.30
C LEU A 161 -3.15 -6.43 15.00
N PHE A 162 -4.29 -6.30 14.33
CA PHE A 162 -5.48 -5.68 14.92
C PHE A 162 -5.93 -6.43 16.18
N GLY A 163 -6.08 -5.69 17.29
CA GLY A 163 -6.39 -6.23 18.61
C GLY A 163 -5.19 -6.79 19.39
N ILE A 164 -4.00 -6.85 18.78
CA ILE A 164 -2.72 -7.18 19.45
C ILE A 164 -2.00 -5.89 19.81
N ILE A 165 -1.90 -4.97 18.85
CA ILE A 165 -1.36 -3.62 19.00
C ILE A 165 -2.31 -2.61 18.36
N ASN A 166 -2.08 -1.33 18.64
CA ASN A 166 -2.82 -0.24 18.01
C ASN A 166 -2.36 -0.05 16.56
N VAL A 167 -3.17 -0.57 15.64
CA VAL A 167 -3.05 -0.40 14.18
C VAL A 167 -4.41 -0.04 13.62
N PRO A 168 -4.51 0.67 12.48
CA PRO A 168 -5.78 0.94 11.83
C PRO A 168 -6.53 -0.35 11.48
N GLU A 169 -7.84 -0.43 11.76
CA GLU A 169 -8.62 -1.57 11.29
C GLU A 169 -8.66 -1.60 9.75
N ALA A 170 -8.14 -2.67 9.14
CA ALA A 170 -8.22 -2.86 7.70
C ALA A 170 -9.59 -3.42 7.28
N PHE A 171 -10.42 -2.64 6.58
CA PHE A 171 -11.77 -3.03 6.19
C PHE A 171 -11.84 -3.83 4.89
N ALA A 172 -11.04 -3.47 3.89
CA ALA A 172 -11.04 -4.14 2.58
C ALA A 172 -9.73 -3.95 1.81
N TRP A 173 -9.45 -4.89 0.90
CA TRP A 173 -8.35 -4.80 -0.07
C TRP A 173 -8.85 -5.14 -1.47
N GLU A 174 -8.55 -4.28 -2.45
CA GLU A 174 -8.83 -4.51 -3.86
C GLU A 174 -7.67 -3.98 -4.70
N GLY A 175 -7.09 -4.81 -5.56
CA GLY A 175 -5.98 -4.39 -6.43
C GLY A 175 -4.83 -3.74 -5.63
N ASN A 176 -4.56 -2.47 -5.90
CA ASN A 176 -3.55 -1.69 -5.18
C ASN A 176 -4.10 -0.84 -4.03
N ALA A 177 -5.36 -1.01 -3.65
CA ALA A 177 -6.01 -0.21 -2.62
C ALA A 177 -6.22 -1.02 -1.33
N VAL A 178 -5.88 -0.40 -0.20
CA VAL A 178 -6.30 -0.84 1.14
C VAL A 178 -7.23 0.24 1.71
N MET A 179 -8.44 -0.16 2.07
CA MET A 179 -9.39 0.68 2.80
C MET A 179 -9.30 0.32 4.28
N MET A 180 -9.08 1.32 5.13
CA MET A 180 -8.86 1.14 6.56
C MET A 180 -9.41 2.32 7.37
N GLU A 181 -9.41 2.15 8.69
CA GLU A 181 -9.78 3.17 9.67
C GLU A 181 -9.01 4.48 9.48
N LEU A 182 -9.69 5.60 9.68
CA LEU A 182 -9.07 6.91 9.77
C LEU A 182 -8.61 7.13 11.22
N ILE A 183 -7.31 7.21 11.44
CA ILE A 183 -6.75 7.63 12.73
C ILE A 183 -6.58 9.16 12.70
N ASP A 184 -7.29 9.86 13.58
CA ASP A 184 -7.10 11.30 13.78
C ASP A 184 -5.88 11.55 14.67
N GLY A 185 -4.71 11.37 14.08
CA GLY A 185 -3.42 11.50 14.76
C GLY A 185 -2.38 12.19 13.88
N LYS A 186 -1.32 12.68 14.52
CA LYS A 186 -0.17 13.29 13.83
C LYS A 186 1.03 12.36 13.90
N GLU A 187 1.82 12.33 12.83
CA GLU A 187 3.10 11.60 12.83
C GLU A 187 3.97 12.03 14.02
N LEU A 188 4.56 11.08 14.73
CA LEU A 188 5.33 11.28 15.96
C LEU A 188 6.38 12.38 15.81
N PHE A 189 7.07 12.47 14.68
CA PHE A 189 8.07 13.53 14.45
C PHE A 189 7.52 14.96 14.50
N ARG A 190 6.20 15.14 14.34
CA ARG A 190 5.52 16.44 14.39
C ARG A 190 4.97 16.78 15.76
N VAL A 191 5.06 15.87 16.72
CA VAL A 191 4.49 16.02 18.06
C VAL A 191 5.61 16.04 19.08
N ARG A 192 5.54 17.01 20.00
CA ARG A 192 6.38 17.01 21.19
C ARG A 192 5.64 16.23 22.27
N LEU A 193 6.19 15.09 22.67
CA LEU A 193 5.61 14.24 23.70
C LEU A 193 5.79 14.85 25.09
N GLU A 194 4.76 14.73 25.92
CA GLU A 194 4.82 15.09 27.34
C GLU A 194 5.61 14.05 28.15
N ASN A 195 5.33 12.76 27.92
CA ASN A 195 6.02 11.63 28.58
C ASN A 195 6.75 10.75 27.53
N PRO A 196 7.91 11.20 27.01
CA PRO A 196 8.62 10.49 25.95
C PRO A 196 9.19 9.13 26.37
N GLU A 197 9.51 8.91 27.65
CA GLU A 197 9.96 7.60 28.14
C GLU A 197 8.84 6.57 28.07
N ASP A 198 7.65 6.90 28.57
CA ASP A 198 6.46 6.03 28.51
C ASP A 198 6.08 5.69 27.06
N ALA A 199 6.12 6.69 26.17
CA ALA A 199 5.84 6.49 24.75
C ALA A 199 6.85 5.54 24.10
N LEU A 200 8.14 5.67 24.43
CA LEU A 200 9.18 4.74 23.94
C LEU A 200 8.91 3.32 24.45
N ASP A 201 8.53 3.17 25.72
CA ASP A 201 8.22 1.86 26.30
C ASP A 201 7.03 1.20 25.63
N ILE A 202 5.97 1.96 25.34
CA ILE A 202 4.81 1.48 24.57
C ILE A 202 5.25 1.01 23.17
N ILE A 203 6.06 1.80 22.45
CA ILE A 203 6.54 1.44 21.11
C ILE A 203 7.39 0.16 21.13
N LEU A 204 8.27 0.00 22.12
CA LEU A 204 9.11 -1.19 22.25
C LEU A 204 8.29 -2.42 22.64
N GLU A 205 7.28 -2.24 23.50
CA GLU A 205 6.35 -3.31 23.86
C GLU A 205 5.49 -3.73 22.67
N ASP A 206 4.98 -2.78 21.87
CA ASP A 206 4.23 -3.10 20.66
C ASP A 206 5.12 -3.75 19.60
N THR A 207 6.40 -3.37 19.52
CA THR A 207 7.40 -4.05 18.69
C THR A 207 7.60 -5.50 19.14
N LYS A 208 7.64 -5.75 20.45
CA LYS A 208 7.68 -7.11 21.02
C LYS A 208 6.43 -7.92 20.68
N LYS A 209 5.25 -7.33 20.81
CA LYS A 209 3.98 -7.99 20.43
C LYS A 209 3.90 -8.29 18.94
N MET A 210 4.36 -7.38 18.07
CA MET A 210 4.49 -7.65 16.64
C MET A 210 5.42 -8.83 16.38
N PHE A 211 6.59 -8.86 17.03
CA PHE A 211 7.55 -9.95 16.91
C PHE A 211 6.95 -11.29 17.34
N ARG A 212 6.29 -11.35 18.50
CA ARG A 212 5.56 -12.55 18.98
C ARG A 212 4.42 -12.96 18.05
N ALA A 213 3.74 -11.99 17.44
CA ALA A 213 2.75 -12.24 16.41
C ALA A 213 3.38 -12.74 15.11
N GLY A 214 4.71 -12.75 14.97
CA GLY A 214 5.49 -13.22 13.83
C GLY A 214 5.68 -12.19 12.73
N ILE A 215 5.56 -10.89 13.04
CA ILE A 215 5.74 -9.76 12.13
C ILE A 215 6.87 -8.86 12.63
N ILE A 216 7.76 -8.46 11.72
CA ILE A 216 8.68 -7.33 11.92
C ILE A 216 8.29 -6.25 10.93
N HIS A 217 8.20 -4.99 11.36
CA HIS A 217 7.67 -3.90 10.56
C HIS A 217 8.51 -3.60 9.31
N GLY A 218 9.83 -3.64 9.44
CA GLY A 218 10.81 -3.47 8.36
C GLY A 218 11.06 -2.05 7.89
N ASP A 219 10.37 -1.08 8.49
CA ASP A 219 10.59 0.36 8.28
C ASP A 219 10.07 1.18 9.47
N LEU A 220 10.15 0.63 10.69
CA LEU A 220 9.61 1.32 11.87
C LEU A 220 10.42 2.59 12.13
N SER A 221 9.73 3.72 12.25
CA SER A 221 10.34 5.03 12.47
C SER A 221 9.31 6.03 13.00
N GLN A 222 9.76 7.21 13.40
CA GLN A 222 8.92 8.32 13.84
C GLN A 222 7.94 8.86 12.77
N TYR A 223 8.07 8.43 11.51
CA TYR A 223 7.15 8.77 10.42
C TYR A 223 5.97 7.78 10.34
N ASN A 224 6.16 6.56 10.84
CA ASN A 224 5.21 5.45 10.75
C ASN A 224 4.49 5.19 12.09
N ILE A 225 4.59 6.14 13.01
CA ILE A 225 3.89 6.14 14.30
C ILE A 225 3.03 7.40 14.35
N LEU A 226 1.72 7.23 14.53
CA LEU A 226 0.77 8.31 14.73
C LEU A 226 0.51 8.49 16.22
N VAL A 227 0.48 9.75 16.67
CA VAL A 227 0.10 10.17 18.01
C VAL A 227 -1.29 10.78 17.94
N SER A 228 -2.24 10.10 18.57
CA SER A 228 -3.62 10.55 18.82
C SER A 228 -3.82 10.53 20.35
N ASP A 229 -4.95 10.00 20.82
CA ASP A 229 -5.12 9.63 22.23
C ASP A 229 -4.17 8.47 22.63
N ASP A 230 -3.89 7.58 21.67
CA ASP A 230 -2.91 6.49 21.77
C ASP A 230 -1.84 6.58 20.67
N LEU A 231 -0.83 5.71 20.74
CA LEU A 231 0.15 5.51 19.68
C LEU A 231 -0.32 4.43 18.72
N TYR A 232 -0.35 4.74 17.42
CA TYR A 232 -0.69 3.79 16.36
C TYR A 232 0.50 3.55 15.44
N ILE A 233 0.77 2.29 15.13
CA ILE A 233 1.78 1.92 14.13
C ILE A 233 1.08 1.73 12.78
N ILE A 234 1.65 2.31 11.72
CA ILE A 234 1.08 2.30 10.36
C ILE A 234 2.15 1.94 9.32
N ASP A 235 1.72 1.67 8.08
CA ASP A 235 2.61 1.45 6.93
C ASP A 235 3.38 0.11 6.98
N PHE A 236 2.64 -0.99 6.77
CA PHE A 236 3.18 -2.36 6.75
C PHE A 236 3.52 -2.99 5.38
N PRO A 237 3.70 -2.28 4.24
CA PRO A 237 4.02 -2.95 2.97
C PRO A 237 5.40 -3.60 2.96
N GLN A 238 6.34 -3.14 3.82
CA GLN A 238 7.71 -3.65 3.89
C GLN A 238 7.94 -4.70 4.98
N HIS A 239 6.89 -5.07 5.74
CA HIS A 239 7.03 -6.01 6.86
C HIS A 239 7.63 -7.35 6.44
N VAL A 240 8.28 -8.07 7.36
CA VAL A 240 8.78 -9.42 7.09
C VAL A 240 8.26 -10.39 8.14
N ASP A 241 8.01 -11.62 7.73
CA ASP A 241 7.77 -12.73 8.65
C ASP A 241 9.10 -13.23 9.24
N LEU A 242 9.03 -13.95 10.36
CA LEU A 242 10.22 -14.49 11.04
C LEU A 242 10.95 -15.60 10.26
N ASP A 243 10.33 -16.15 9.21
CA ASP A 243 10.98 -17.10 8.30
C ASP A 243 11.93 -16.42 7.30
N HIS A 244 11.95 -15.09 7.25
CA HIS A 244 12.83 -14.34 6.36
C HIS A 244 14.28 -14.37 6.86
N GLU A 245 15.23 -14.84 6.04
CA GLU A 245 16.65 -15.03 6.43
C GLU A 245 17.27 -13.83 7.17
N ASN A 246 17.00 -12.61 6.69
CA ASN A 246 17.55 -11.37 7.26
C ASN A 246 16.65 -10.71 8.32
N TRP A 247 15.67 -11.41 8.89
CA TRP A 247 14.80 -10.83 9.91
C TRP A 247 15.56 -10.21 11.10
N PRO A 248 16.70 -10.76 11.60
CA PRO A 248 17.38 -10.19 12.77
C PRO A 248 17.92 -8.78 12.49
N ASP A 249 18.52 -8.58 11.31
CA ASP A 249 19.06 -7.28 10.90
C ASP A 249 17.94 -6.26 10.65
N ILE A 250 16.81 -6.72 10.11
CA ILE A 250 15.65 -5.86 9.86
C ILE A 250 15.05 -5.39 11.18
N LEU A 251 14.85 -6.30 12.15
CA LEU A 251 14.37 -5.95 13.48
C LEU A 251 15.33 -4.99 14.19
N LYS A 252 16.64 -5.28 14.13
CA LYS A 252 17.66 -4.42 14.71
C LYS A 252 17.58 -3.00 14.15
N LYS A 253 17.39 -2.86 12.83
CA LYS A 253 17.24 -1.56 12.17
C LYS A 253 15.98 -0.82 12.61
N ASP A 254 14.85 -1.51 12.76
CA ASP A 254 13.62 -0.93 13.30
C ASP A 254 13.85 -0.35 14.71
N ILE A 255 14.53 -1.12 15.58
CA ILE A 255 14.90 -0.68 16.94
C ILE A 255 15.86 0.51 16.87
N GLU A 256 16.90 0.45 16.03
CA GLU A 256 17.87 1.54 15.85
C GLU A 256 17.20 2.85 15.44
N ASN A 257 16.26 2.80 14.50
CA ASN A 257 15.53 3.98 14.03
C ASN A 257 14.76 4.65 15.17
N VAL A 258 14.00 3.85 15.95
CA VAL A 258 13.23 4.34 17.08
C VAL A 258 14.15 4.92 18.16
N LEU A 259 15.15 4.16 18.61
CA LEU A 259 16.08 4.62 19.65
C LEU A 259 16.86 5.88 19.22
N SER A 260 17.28 5.95 17.96
CA SER A 260 18.00 7.12 17.43
C SER A 260 17.13 8.37 17.42
N TYR A 261 15.83 8.23 17.10
CA TYR A 261 14.89 9.34 17.18
C TYR A 261 14.73 9.83 18.62
N PHE A 262 14.47 8.93 19.59
CA PHE A 262 14.27 9.31 20.98
C PHE A 262 15.54 9.90 21.63
N LYS A 263 16.72 9.36 21.31
CA LYS A 263 18.00 9.96 21.72
C LYS A 263 18.15 11.38 21.18
N LYS A 264 17.87 11.61 19.90
CA LYS A 264 18.05 12.91 19.26
C LYS A 264 17.01 13.94 19.72
N ALA A 265 15.75 13.54 19.86
CA ALA A 265 14.64 14.44 20.16
C ALA A 265 14.48 14.72 21.66
N TYR A 266 14.79 13.74 22.51
CA TYR A 266 14.49 13.78 23.95
C TYR A 266 15.69 13.46 24.85
N GLY A 267 16.85 13.07 24.31
CA GLY A 267 18.02 12.70 25.11
C GLY A 267 17.93 11.35 25.81
N ILE A 268 16.91 10.53 25.48
CA ILE A 268 16.69 9.23 26.09
C ILE A 268 17.61 8.20 25.42
N GLU A 269 18.43 7.51 26.21
CA GLU A 269 19.34 6.48 25.72
C GLU A 269 18.99 5.11 26.29
N LYS A 270 18.87 4.10 25.42
CA LYS A 270 18.78 2.69 25.79
C LYS A 270 19.81 1.88 25.02
N ASP A 271 20.36 0.85 25.66
CA ASP A 271 21.27 -0.09 25.00
C ASP A 271 20.50 -0.98 24.02
N ILE A 272 20.88 -0.91 22.75
CA ILE A 272 20.23 -1.66 21.67
C ILE A 272 20.25 -3.16 21.89
N ASN A 273 21.34 -3.72 22.43
CA ASN A 273 21.46 -5.17 22.62
C ASN A 273 20.48 -5.64 23.69
N SER A 274 20.34 -4.86 24.76
CA SER A 274 19.37 -5.11 25.83
C SER A 274 17.94 -5.02 25.33
N VAL A 275 17.61 -3.99 24.54
CA VAL A 275 16.27 -3.84 23.92
C VAL A 275 15.97 -4.96 22.94
N THR A 276 16.93 -5.36 22.11
CA THR A 276 16.77 -6.45 21.14
C THR A 276 16.51 -7.78 21.87
N LYS A 277 17.26 -8.07 22.94
CA LYS A 277 17.02 -9.24 23.80
C LYS A 277 15.64 -9.20 24.44
N TYR A 278 15.20 -8.04 24.92
CA TYR A 278 13.86 -7.87 25.50
C TYR A 278 12.76 -8.22 24.49
N ILE A 279 12.86 -7.72 23.26
CA ILE A 279 11.88 -7.96 22.19
C ILE A 279 11.83 -9.43 21.78
N ILE A 280 12.99 -10.09 21.70
CA ILE A 280 13.08 -11.50 21.28
C ILE A 280 12.74 -12.47 22.43
N SER A 281 12.77 -12.01 23.69
CA SER A 281 12.52 -12.90 24.83
C SER A 281 11.07 -13.36 24.87
N GLU A 282 10.88 -14.58 25.38
CA GLU A 282 9.56 -15.21 25.55
C GLU A 282 8.56 -14.32 26.29
#